data_AF-A0A9R0A898-F1
#
_entry.id   AF-A0A9R0A898-F1
#
_cell.length_a   1.000
_cell.length_b   1.000
_cell.length_c   1.000
_cell.angle_alpha   90.00
_cell.angle_beta   90.00
_cell.angle_gamma   90.00
#
_symmetry.space_group_name_H-M   'P 1'
#
loop_
_entity.id
_entity.type
_entity.pdbx_description
1 polymer ?
#
loop_
_entity_poly.entity_id
_entity_poly.type
_entity_poly.pdbx_seq_one_letter_code
_entity_poly.pdbx_strand_id
1 'polypeptide(L)'
;MTAAARLLPYEHMPCVAHSLQRSITMSLRDSGLENVLAKCRKLVGHFKHSPANAAELRAQQEELGQPQEPLVQDVSTRWNSTLSMITRLLRNKDAVKATLELHQQRGTPAMLTNAELEKIEKLETLLEPCRYVTELLGGEQYISCSAVLPALCHLFRLMTGSDDDPGYVLRFKAAFTSDLSKRKQSTNLQWLKVATALDPRFKDLKCLPRSEREEVWKLIKEESAQQPEPRREPEPGPPKKKMHFLLAAASDSDDEEDPASDTSVDRYRGEPSISIDDCPLEWWSGHARAYPTLAPLAQKYLATPATTVPCERLFSLSGHILQKKESSTVHC
;
A
#
# COMPACT_ATOMS: atom_id res chain seq x y z
N MET A 1 20.89 -2.87 6.74
CA MET A 1 20.49 -1.45 6.59
C MET A 1 19.99 -0.82 7.89
N THR A 2 19.08 -1.44 8.64
CA THR A 2 18.47 -0.86 9.86
C THR A 2 19.47 -0.50 10.98
N ALA A 3 20.56 -1.26 11.14
CA ALA A 3 21.60 -0.93 12.13
C ALA A 3 22.45 0.29 11.73
N ALA A 4 22.72 0.47 10.43
CA ALA A 4 23.46 1.61 9.90
C ALA A 4 22.60 2.89 9.87
N ALA A 5 21.29 2.74 9.62
CA ALA A 5 20.34 3.87 9.63
C ALA A 5 20.23 4.56 11.00
N ARG A 6 20.49 3.83 12.11
CA ARG A 6 20.50 4.40 13.47
C ARG A 6 21.71 5.30 13.77
N LEU A 7 22.75 5.21 12.95
CA LEU A 7 23.99 5.99 13.10
C LEU A 7 24.01 7.25 12.24
N LEU A 8 23.00 7.43 11.39
CA LEU A 8 22.88 8.56 10.48
C LEU A 8 21.83 9.55 11.01
N PRO A 9 21.96 10.85 10.75
CA PRO A 9 21.03 11.89 11.22
C PRO A 9 19.71 11.90 10.43
N TYR A 10 19.35 10.82 9.74
CA TYR A 10 18.19 10.75 8.87
C TYR A 10 17.02 10.08 9.59
N GLU A 11 15.82 10.63 9.41
CA GLU A 11 14.60 9.97 9.83
C GLU A 11 14.38 8.69 9.02
N HIS A 12 14.32 7.55 9.72
CA HIS A 12 14.13 6.26 9.09
C HIS A 12 12.64 5.89 9.04
N MET A 13 12.09 5.75 7.84
CA MET A 13 10.76 5.20 7.62
C MET A 13 10.84 3.71 7.23
N PRO A 14 10.35 2.77 8.07
CA PRO A 14 10.31 1.36 7.70
C PRO A 14 9.41 1.11 6.50
N CYS A 15 9.80 0.17 5.63
CA CYS A 15 8.99 -0.26 4.50
C CYS A 15 7.67 -0.89 4.96
N VAL A 16 6.55 -0.31 4.55
CA VAL A 16 5.21 -0.79 4.95
C VAL A 16 4.90 -2.14 4.31
N ALA A 17 5.26 -2.34 3.04
CA ALA A 17 5.09 -3.63 2.36
C ALA A 17 5.85 -4.76 3.07
N HIS A 18 7.08 -4.49 3.55
CA HIS A 18 7.83 -5.46 4.34
C HIS A 18 7.16 -5.75 5.69
N SER A 19 6.60 -4.72 6.33
CA SER A 19 5.84 -4.88 7.57
C SER A 19 4.61 -5.76 7.37
N LEU A 20 3.81 -5.48 6.33
CA LEU A 20 2.63 -6.28 5.97
C LEU A 20 3.00 -7.72 5.61
N GLN A 21 4.02 -7.91 4.77
CA GLN A 21 4.53 -9.23 4.41
C GLN A 21 4.85 -10.06 5.66
N ARG A 22 5.57 -9.49 6.63
CA ARG A 22 5.90 -10.20 7.86
C ARG A 22 4.68 -10.48 8.73
N SER A 23 3.80 -9.51 8.91
CA SER A 23 2.58 -9.69 9.71
C SER A 23 1.71 -10.80 9.13
N ILE A 24 1.47 -10.81 7.81
CA ILE A 24 0.67 -11.84 7.13
C ILE A 24 1.33 -13.22 7.25
N THR A 25 2.64 -13.34 7.01
CA THR A 25 3.35 -14.63 7.13
C THR A 25 3.26 -15.19 8.55
N MET A 26 3.38 -14.35 9.58
CA MET A 26 3.21 -14.80 10.97
C MET A 26 1.77 -15.21 11.27
N SER A 27 0.79 -14.44 10.81
CA SER A 27 -0.63 -14.77 10.98
C SER A 27 -1.03 -16.07 10.31
N LEU A 28 -0.51 -16.35 9.10
CA LEU A 28 -0.74 -17.63 8.41
C LEU A 28 -0.22 -18.81 9.24
N ARG A 29 0.98 -18.68 9.80
CA ARG A 29 1.58 -19.70 10.66
C ARG A 29 0.76 -19.96 11.93
N ASP A 30 0.28 -18.91 12.59
CA ASP A 30 -0.38 -19.01 13.90
C ASP A 30 -1.89 -19.33 13.80
N SER A 31 -2.50 -19.14 12.62
CA SER A 31 -3.92 -19.41 12.38
C SER A 31 -4.32 -20.89 12.49
N GLY A 32 -3.36 -21.81 12.29
CA GLY A 32 -3.61 -23.24 12.15
C GLY A 32 -4.05 -23.66 10.74
N LEU A 33 -3.83 -22.82 9.73
CA LEU A 33 -4.12 -23.11 8.32
C LEU A 33 -3.02 -23.93 7.62
N GLU A 34 -1.89 -24.18 8.27
CA GLU A 34 -0.73 -24.85 7.65
C GLU A 34 -1.08 -26.22 7.06
N ASN A 35 -1.95 -27.00 7.71
CA ASN A 35 -2.34 -28.32 7.20
C ASN A 35 -3.11 -28.23 5.88
N VAL A 36 -4.07 -27.30 5.78
CA VAL A 36 -4.85 -27.13 4.54
C VAL A 36 -3.98 -26.54 3.43
N LEU A 37 -3.08 -25.60 3.77
CA LEU A 37 -2.12 -25.03 2.82
C LEU A 37 -1.11 -26.08 2.33
N ALA A 38 -0.61 -26.96 3.20
CA ALA A 38 0.27 -28.06 2.83
C ALA A 38 -0.42 -29.05 1.87
N LYS A 39 -1.71 -29.34 2.09
CA LYS A 39 -2.51 -30.14 1.17
C LYS A 39 -2.69 -29.45 -0.19
N CYS A 40 -2.96 -28.14 -0.21
CA CYS A 40 -3.00 -27.35 -1.44
C CYS A 40 -1.66 -27.43 -2.21
N ARG A 41 -0.53 -27.25 -1.51
CA ARG A 41 0.81 -27.35 -2.12
C ARG A 41 1.07 -28.73 -2.73
N LYS A 42 0.71 -29.81 -2.02
CA LYS A 42 0.86 -31.18 -2.52
C LYS A 42 0.01 -31.41 -3.78
N LEU A 43 -1.23 -30.91 -3.77
CA LEU A 43 -2.14 -31.02 -4.90
C LEU A 43 -1.60 -30.27 -6.12
N VAL A 44 -1.20 -29.00 -5.94
CA VAL A 44 -0.59 -28.21 -7.02
C VAL A 44 0.71 -28.82 -7.53
N GLY A 45 1.55 -29.34 -6.62
CA GLY A 45 2.81 -30.01 -6.98
C GLY A 45 2.59 -31.21 -7.91
N HIS A 46 1.52 -31.99 -7.70
CA HIS A 46 1.18 -33.13 -8.55
C HIS A 46 0.96 -32.74 -10.02
N PHE A 47 0.32 -31.59 -10.27
CA PHE A 47 0.11 -31.06 -11.62
C PHE A 47 1.31 -30.29 -12.15
N LYS A 48 2.10 -29.66 -11.28
CA LYS A 48 3.27 -28.86 -11.69
C LYS A 48 4.47 -29.70 -12.10
N HIS A 49 4.69 -30.82 -11.43
CA HIS A 49 5.89 -31.64 -11.65
C HIS A 49 5.72 -32.70 -12.75
N SER A 50 4.49 -32.94 -13.23
CA SER A 50 4.19 -33.93 -14.28
C SER A 50 3.54 -33.26 -15.48
N PRO A 51 4.22 -33.19 -16.64
CA PRO A 51 3.64 -32.69 -17.88
C PRO A 51 2.39 -33.46 -18.32
N ALA A 52 2.34 -34.76 -18.05
CA ALA A 52 1.17 -35.60 -18.34
C ALA A 52 -0.04 -35.17 -17.51
N ASN A 53 0.13 -34.97 -16.19
CA ASN A 53 -0.96 -34.51 -15.32
C ASN A 53 -1.40 -33.09 -15.69
N ALA A 54 -0.46 -32.23 -16.10
CA ALA A 54 -0.78 -30.88 -16.57
C ALA A 54 -1.56 -30.90 -17.90
N ALA A 55 -1.28 -31.84 -18.79
CA ALA A 55 -2.03 -32.02 -20.03
C ALA A 55 -3.45 -32.50 -19.74
N GLU A 56 -3.61 -33.46 -18.83
CA GLU A 56 -4.91 -33.98 -18.41
C GLU A 56 -5.79 -32.88 -17.77
N LEU A 57 -5.20 -32.09 -16.87
CA LEU A 57 -5.91 -30.95 -16.28
C LEU A 57 -6.40 -29.97 -17.36
N ARG A 58 -5.60 -29.72 -18.41
CA ARG A 58 -6.02 -28.86 -19.52
C ARG A 58 -7.18 -29.46 -20.31
N ALA A 59 -7.15 -30.77 -20.57
CA ALA A 59 -8.24 -31.46 -21.24
C ALA A 59 -9.55 -31.34 -20.43
N GLN A 60 -9.47 -31.52 -19.11
CA GLN A 60 -10.62 -31.34 -18.21
C GLN A 60 -11.09 -29.89 -18.12
N GLN A 61 -10.19 -28.90 -18.16
CA GLN A 61 -10.56 -27.49 -18.26
C GLN A 61 -11.31 -27.20 -19.56
N GLU A 62 -10.86 -27.76 -20.68
CA GLU A 62 -11.52 -27.60 -21.99
C GLU A 62 -12.91 -28.24 -22.03
N GLU A 63 -13.04 -29.46 -21.52
CA GLU A 63 -14.32 -30.19 -21.44
C GLU A 63 -15.37 -29.43 -20.59
N LEU A 64 -14.93 -28.80 -19.50
CA LEU A 64 -15.77 -27.98 -18.62
C LEU A 64 -15.98 -26.55 -19.12
N GLY A 65 -15.40 -26.15 -20.27
CA GLY A 65 -15.48 -24.79 -20.79
C GLY A 65 -14.78 -23.74 -19.91
N GLN A 66 -13.81 -24.15 -19.10
CA GLN A 66 -13.04 -23.28 -18.20
C GLN A 66 -11.80 -22.70 -18.89
N PRO A 67 -11.26 -21.55 -18.43
CA PRO A 67 -9.98 -21.06 -18.92
C PRO A 67 -8.86 -22.09 -18.72
N GLN A 68 -8.17 -22.45 -19.80
CA GLN A 68 -7.06 -23.39 -19.77
C GLN A 68 -5.82 -22.73 -19.16
N GLU A 69 -5.69 -22.84 -17.85
CA GLU A 69 -4.67 -22.11 -17.11
C GLU A 69 -3.92 -23.02 -16.14
N PRO A 70 -2.58 -22.93 -16.06
CA PRO A 70 -1.82 -23.77 -15.14
C PRO A 70 -2.13 -23.36 -13.69
N LEU A 71 -2.05 -24.33 -12.77
CA LEU A 71 -2.05 -24.04 -11.33
C LEU A 71 -0.83 -23.17 -10.96
N VAL A 72 -0.86 -22.52 -9.79
CA VAL A 72 0.22 -21.64 -9.33
C VAL A 72 0.88 -22.24 -8.09
N GLN A 73 2.21 -22.40 -8.14
CA GLN A 73 2.97 -22.95 -7.02
C GLN A 73 3.16 -21.90 -5.93
N ASP A 74 2.92 -22.30 -4.68
CA ASP A 74 3.18 -21.46 -3.51
C ASP A 74 4.67 -21.46 -3.13
N VAL A 75 5.17 -20.28 -2.81
CA VAL A 75 6.46 -20.00 -2.19
C VAL A 75 6.18 -19.52 -0.78
N SER A 76 6.34 -20.39 0.21
CA SER A 76 5.93 -20.14 1.62
C SER A 76 6.53 -18.88 2.26
N THR A 77 7.62 -18.35 1.72
CA THR A 77 8.25 -17.10 2.18
C THR A 77 7.57 -15.83 1.65
N ARG A 78 6.64 -15.93 0.68
CA ARG A 78 5.92 -14.82 0.05
C ARG A 78 4.42 -15.05 0.09
N TRP A 79 3.69 -14.37 0.96
CA TRP A 79 2.26 -14.63 1.15
C TRP A 79 1.42 -14.40 -0.14
N ASN A 80 1.88 -13.52 -1.04
CA ASN A 80 1.24 -13.29 -2.34
C ASN A 80 1.15 -14.57 -3.20
N SER A 81 2.15 -15.46 -3.14
CA SER A 81 2.06 -16.74 -3.86
C SER A 81 1.06 -17.69 -3.21
N THR A 82 0.86 -17.58 -1.89
CA THR A 82 -0.16 -18.36 -1.19
C THR A 82 -1.55 -17.96 -1.66
N LEU A 83 -1.82 -16.64 -1.73
CA LEU A 83 -3.08 -16.12 -2.30
C LEU A 83 -3.26 -16.54 -3.77
N SER A 84 -2.21 -16.38 -4.58
CA SER A 84 -2.25 -16.79 -6.00
C SER A 84 -2.53 -18.29 -6.18
N MET A 85 -1.95 -19.14 -5.32
CA MET A 85 -2.19 -20.57 -5.32
C MET A 85 -3.65 -20.89 -4.98
N ILE A 86 -4.19 -20.35 -3.89
CA ILE A 86 -5.56 -20.66 -3.45
C ILE A 86 -6.59 -20.14 -4.46
N THR A 87 -6.43 -18.91 -4.97
CA THR A 87 -7.33 -18.34 -5.98
C THR A 87 -7.35 -19.18 -7.25
N ARG A 88 -6.17 -19.61 -7.72
CA ARG A 88 -6.06 -20.45 -8.92
C ARG A 88 -6.66 -21.84 -8.70
N LEU A 89 -6.43 -22.42 -7.53
CA LEU A 89 -6.97 -23.73 -7.18
C LEU A 89 -8.49 -23.71 -7.07
N LEU A 90 -9.06 -22.68 -6.44
CA LEU A 90 -10.50 -22.50 -6.30
C LEU A 90 -11.21 -22.33 -7.65
N ARG A 91 -10.62 -21.54 -8.55
CA ARG A 91 -11.14 -21.38 -9.92
C ARG A 91 -11.15 -22.66 -10.74
N ASN A 92 -10.22 -23.58 -10.47
CA ASN A 92 -10.06 -24.83 -11.21
C ASN A 92 -10.49 -26.06 -10.39
N LYS A 93 -11.27 -25.86 -9.31
CA LYS A 93 -11.59 -26.93 -8.35
C LYS A 93 -12.33 -28.11 -9.00
N ASP A 94 -13.21 -27.83 -9.96
CA ASP A 94 -13.99 -28.86 -10.65
C ASP A 94 -13.13 -29.64 -11.64
N ALA A 95 -12.32 -28.96 -12.46
CA ALA A 95 -11.38 -29.62 -13.38
C ALA A 95 -10.34 -30.47 -12.62
N VAL A 96 -9.81 -29.95 -11.51
CA VAL A 96 -8.90 -30.69 -10.64
C VAL A 96 -9.58 -31.92 -10.06
N LYS A 97 -10.81 -31.79 -9.55
CA LYS A 97 -11.57 -32.91 -8.99
C LYS A 97 -11.83 -33.99 -10.05
N ALA A 98 -12.31 -33.63 -11.23
CA ALA A 98 -12.57 -34.55 -12.33
C ALA A 98 -11.29 -35.29 -12.76
N THR A 99 -10.17 -34.57 -12.89
CA THR A 99 -8.87 -35.17 -13.24
C THR A 99 -8.43 -36.22 -12.21
N LEU A 100 -8.59 -35.94 -10.91
CA LEU A 100 -8.22 -36.89 -9.84
C LEU A 100 -9.15 -38.11 -9.79
N GLU A 101 -10.42 -37.94 -10.13
CA GLU A 101 -11.42 -39.03 -10.18
C GLU A 101 -11.16 -39.99 -11.35
N LEU A 102 -10.71 -39.49 -12.50
CA LEU A 102 -10.35 -40.31 -13.67
C LEU A 102 -9.12 -41.20 -13.41
N HIS A 103 -8.18 -40.75 -12.58
CA HIS A 103 -6.88 -41.41 -12.38
C HIS A 103 -6.53 -41.60 -10.90
N GLN A 104 -7.34 -42.41 -10.20
CA GLN A 104 -6.99 -42.93 -8.87
C GLN A 104 -5.85 -43.97 -8.95
N GLN A 105 -4.64 -43.49 -9.21
CA GLN A 105 -3.42 -44.28 -9.12
C GLN A 105 -2.80 -44.19 -7.73
N ARG A 106 -1.94 -45.16 -7.39
CA ARG A 106 -1.14 -45.12 -6.15
C ARG A 106 -0.25 -43.88 -6.17
N GLY A 107 -0.49 -42.95 -5.22
CA GLY A 107 0.29 -41.72 -5.07
C GLY A 107 -0.42 -40.44 -5.52
N THR A 108 -1.60 -40.53 -6.14
CA THR A 108 -2.44 -39.36 -6.46
C THR A 108 -2.91 -38.68 -5.17
N PRO A 109 -2.72 -37.36 -5.00
CA PRO A 109 -3.21 -36.65 -3.81
C PRO A 109 -4.74 -36.63 -3.78
N ALA A 110 -5.32 -36.82 -2.60
CA ALA A 110 -6.76 -36.64 -2.41
C ALA A 110 -7.15 -35.16 -2.59
N MET A 111 -8.32 -34.94 -3.19
CA MET A 111 -8.93 -33.62 -3.28
C MET A 111 -9.18 -33.01 -1.89
N LEU A 112 -9.27 -31.69 -1.83
CA LEU A 112 -9.71 -30.97 -0.63
C LEU A 112 -11.16 -31.37 -0.28
N THR A 113 -11.44 -31.54 1.00
CA THR A 113 -12.82 -31.75 1.48
C THR A 113 -13.61 -30.44 1.39
N ASN A 114 -14.94 -30.50 1.44
CA ASN A 114 -15.78 -29.28 1.43
C ASN A 114 -15.40 -28.31 2.57
N ALA A 115 -15.16 -28.82 3.77
CA ALA A 115 -14.72 -28.00 4.90
C ALA A 115 -13.31 -27.40 4.71
N GLU A 116 -12.44 -28.03 3.92
CA GLU A 116 -11.14 -27.47 3.56
C GLU A 116 -11.27 -26.41 2.46
N LEU A 117 -12.17 -26.62 1.49
CA LEU A 117 -12.51 -25.63 0.46
C LEU A 117 -13.08 -24.36 1.08
N GLU A 118 -14.05 -24.47 1.98
CA GLU A 118 -14.63 -23.34 2.72
C GLU A 118 -13.56 -22.55 3.50
N LYS A 119 -12.56 -23.24 4.08
CA LYS A 119 -11.44 -22.59 4.78
C LYS A 119 -10.58 -21.75 3.84
N ILE A 120 -10.23 -22.26 2.66
CA ILE A 120 -9.40 -21.51 1.71
C ILE A 120 -10.18 -20.41 1.00
N GLU A 121 -11.49 -20.58 0.77
CA GLU A 121 -12.39 -19.51 0.29
C GLU A 121 -12.45 -18.37 1.31
N LYS A 122 -12.64 -18.68 2.60
CA LYS A 122 -12.59 -17.66 3.66
C LYS A 122 -11.20 -17.01 3.75
N LEU A 123 -10.12 -17.77 3.60
CA LEU A 123 -8.76 -17.24 3.59
C LEU A 123 -8.52 -16.29 2.41
N GLU A 124 -9.00 -16.61 1.22
CA GLU A 124 -8.93 -15.74 0.04
C GLU A 124 -9.59 -14.39 0.34
N THR A 125 -10.82 -14.40 0.86
CA THR A 125 -11.51 -13.16 1.24
C THR A 125 -10.78 -12.35 2.32
N LEU A 126 -10.07 -13.03 3.22
CA LEU A 126 -9.31 -12.39 4.31
C LEU A 126 -7.99 -11.76 3.82
N LEU A 127 -7.34 -12.38 2.83
CA LEU A 127 -6.06 -11.92 2.28
C LEU A 127 -6.22 -10.88 1.16
N GLU A 128 -7.37 -10.82 0.50
CA GLU A 128 -7.61 -9.91 -0.63
C GLU A 128 -7.42 -8.42 -0.27
N PRO A 129 -7.92 -7.91 0.87
CA PRO A 129 -7.64 -6.54 1.29
C PRO A 129 -6.14 -6.28 1.54
N CYS A 130 -5.40 -7.27 2.01
CA CYS A 130 -3.95 -7.18 2.17
C CYS A 130 -3.23 -7.05 0.82
N ARG A 131 -3.74 -7.73 -0.22
CA ARG A 131 -3.21 -7.67 -1.60
C ARG A 131 -3.41 -6.30 -2.16
N TYR A 132 -4.65 -5.83 -2.12
CA TYR A 132 -5.01 -4.50 -2.55
C TYR A 132 -4.13 -3.42 -1.91
N VAL A 133 -3.99 -3.44 -0.57
CA VAL A 133 -3.16 -2.45 0.13
C VAL A 133 -1.68 -2.56 -0.23
N THR A 134 -1.15 -3.78 -0.36
CA THR A 134 0.27 -3.96 -0.69
C THR A 134 0.58 -3.48 -2.12
N GLU A 135 -0.33 -3.71 -3.07
CA GLU A 135 -0.23 -3.21 -4.45
C GLU A 135 -0.38 -1.68 -4.50
N LEU A 136 -1.34 -1.12 -3.75
CA LEU A 136 -1.54 0.32 -3.62
C LEU A 136 -0.32 1.03 -3.03
N LEU A 137 0.30 0.48 -2.00
CA LEU A 137 1.48 1.12 -1.40
C LEU A 137 2.77 0.82 -2.18
N GLY A 138 2.73 -0.21 -3.04
CA GLY A 138 3.82 -0.58 -3.93
C GLY A 138 3.94 0.31 -5.17
N GLY A 139 2.94 1.13 -5.50
CA GLY A 139 2.89 1.96 -6.70
C GLY A 139 4.04 2.98 -6.84
N GLU A 140 4.36 3.31 -8.10
CA GLU A 140 5.46 4.22 -8.46
C GLU A 140 4.99 5.49 -9.17
N GLN A 141 3.78 5.47 -9.74
CA GLN A 141 3.26 6.54 -10.57
C GLN A 141 2.39 7.55 -9.79
N TYR A 142 2.31 7.39 -8.47
CA TYR A 142 1.49 8.23 -7.60
C TYR A 142 2.07 8.32 -6.19
N ILE A 143 1.57 9.30 -5.44
CA ILE A 143 1.93 9.54 -4.05
C ILE A 143 1.38 8.43 -3.16
N SER A 144 2.28 7.64 -2.58
CA SER A 144 1.95 6.48 -1.75
C SER A 144 2.05 6.74 -0.25
N CYS A 145 2.94 7.64 0.22
CA CYS A 145 3.15 7.85 1.67
C CYS A 145 1.91 8.37 2.40
N SER A 146 1.19 9.32 1.82
CA SER A 146 -0.08 9.82 2.38
C SER A 146 -1.19 8.77 2.43
N ALA A 147 -1.11 7.71 1.60
CA ALA A 147 -2.07 6.61 1.60
C ALA A 147 -1.76 5.55 2.69
N VAL A 148 -0.55 5.54 3.27
CA VAL A 148 -0.14 4.55 4.27
C VAL A 148 -1.03 4.56 5.50
N LEU A 149 -1.26 5.73 6.09
CA LEU A 149 -2.06 5.81 7.33
C LEU A 149 -3.53 5.41 7.10
N PRO A 150 -4.23 5.92 6.07
CA PRO A 150 -5.56 5.42 5.71
C PRO A 150 -5.59 3.90 5.49
N ALA A 151 -4.61 3.35 4.77
CA ALA A 151 -4.53 1.92 4.49
C ALA A 151 -4.30 1.08 5.75
N LEU A 152 -3.39 1.49 6.64
CA LEU A 152 -3.17 0.81 7.93
C LEU A 152 -4.43 0.85 8.79
N CYS A 153 -5.08 2.00 8.91
CA CYS A 153 -6.33 2.12 9.67
C CYS A 153 -7.44 1.26 9.05
N HIS A 154 -7.52 1.17 7.72
CA HIS A 154 -8.47 0.29 7.04
C HIS A 154 -8.22 -1.19 7.37
N LEU A 155 -6.96 -1.65 7.28
CA LEU A 155 -6.59 -3.02 7.63
C LEU A 155 -6.90 -3.34 9.10
N PHE A 156 -6.60 -2.45 10.05
CA PHE A 156 -6.94 -2.68 11.46
C PHE A 156 -8.44 -2.85 11.69
N ARG A 157 -9.29 -2.09 10.99
CA ARG A 157 -10.75 -2.26 11.07
C ARG A 157 -11.20 -3.59 10.50
N LEU A 158 -10.70 -3.99 9.33
CA LEU A 158 -11.03 -5.29 8.72
C LEU A 158 -10.56 -6.48 9.56
N MET A 159 -9.44 -6.31 10.25
CA MET A 159 -8.83 -7.34 11.09
C MET A 159 -9.38 -7.33 12.53
N THR A 160 -10.42 -6.56 12.81
CA THR A 160 -11.18 -6.67 14.05
C THR A 160 -12.00 -7.96 14.01
N GLY A 161 -11.95 -8.73 15.11
CA GLY A 161 -12.70 -9.98 15.23
C GLY A 161 -14.21 -9.74 15.25
N SER A 162 -14.96 -10.61 14.59
CA SER A 162 -16.42 -10.69 14.64
C SER A 162 -16.85 -12.00 15.28
N ASP A 163 -17.99 -12.04 15.95
CA ASP A 163 -18.54 -13.26 16.56
C ASP A 163 -18.86 -14.34 15.51
N ASP A 164 -19.06 -13.94 14.25
CA ASP A 164 -19.28 -14.85 13.11
C ASP A 164 -17.98 -15.46 12.54
N ASP A 165 -16.81 -15.02 13.02
CA ASP A 165 -15.54 -15.49 12.50
C ASP A 165 -15.19 -16.89 13.04
N PRO A 166 -14.84 -17.84 12.17
CA PRO A 166 -14.29 -19.13 12.60
C PRO A 166 -13.04 -18.95 13.45
N GLY A 167 -12.78 -19.87 14.39
CA GLY A 167 -11.65 -19.76 15.31
C GLY A 167 -10.27 -19.59 14.65
N TYR A 168 -10.07 -20.12 13.43
CA TYR A 168 -8.83 -19.90 12.67
C TYR A 168 -8.70 -18.47 12.13
N VAL A 169 -9.83 -17.83 11.76
CA VAL A 169 -9.88 -16.43 11.32
C VAL A 169 -9.62 -15.52 12.52
N LEU A 170 -10.24 -15.78 13.67
CA LEU A 170 -9.97 -15.02 14.90
C LEU A 170 -8.50 -15.07 15.30
N ARG A 171 -7.87 -16.26 15.24
CA ARG A 171 -6.42 -16.40 15.48
C ARG A 171 -5.59 -15.63 14.46
N PHE A 172 -5.92 -15.71 13.18
CA PHE A 172 -5.23 -14.95 12.13
C PHE A 172 -5.31 -13.45 12.41
N LYS A 173 -6.52 -12.93 12.62
CA LYS A 173 -6.82 -11.51 12.88
C LYS A 173 -6.10 -10.98 14.12
N ALA A 174 -6.11 -11.77 15.20
CA ALA A 174 -5.40 -11.43 16.45
C ALA A 174 -3.88 -11.39 16.25
N ALA A 175 -3.30 -12.40 15.61
CA ALA A 175 -1.87 -12.45 15.30
C ALA A 175 -1.45 -11.29 14.38
N PHE A 176 -2.26 -11.01 13.35
CA PHE A 176 -2.04 -9.92 12.40
C PHE A 176 -2.02 -8.57 13.12
N THR A 177 -3.07 -8.30 13.89
CA THR A 177 -3.24 -7.02 14.60
C THR A 177 -2.13 -6.81 15.64
N SER A 178 -1.75 -7.87 16.36
CA SER A 178 -0.66 -7.83 17.34
C SER A 178 0.70 -7.53 16.69
N ASP A 179 1.06 -8.25 15.63
CA ASP A 179 2.36 -8.07 14.95
C ASP A 179 2.43 -6.72 14.21
N LEU A 180 1.37 -6.34 13.48
CA LEU A 180 1.34 -5.08 12.75
C LEU A 180 1.35 -3.87 13.69
N SER A 181 0.70 -3.95 14.85
CA SER A 181 0.74 -2.88 15.87
C SER A 181 2.15 -2.64 16.41
N LYS A 182 2.92 -3.71 16.67
CA LYS A 182 4.33 -3.60 17.08
C LYS A 182 5.18 -2.92 16.01
N ARG A 183 4.93 -3.23 14.73
CA ARG A 183 5.65 -2.60 13.61
C ARG A 183 5.23 -1.14 13.41
N LYS A 184 3.95 -0.82 13.58
CA LYS A 184 3.44 0.56 13.54
C LYS A 184 4.15 1.46 14.55
N GLN A 185 4.44 0.96 15.76
CA GLN A 185 5.19 1.72 16.77
C GLN A 185 6.61 2.09 16.34
N SER A 186 7.24 1.27 15.49
CA SER A 186 8.57 1.56 14.93
C SER A 186 8.55 2.49 13.70
N THR A 187 7.37 2.89 13.24
CA THR A 187 7.19 3.78 12.09
C THR A 187 7.05 5.23 12.56
N ASN A 188 7.55 6.20 11.79
CA ASN A 188 7.31 7.61 12.07
C ASN A 188 5.83 7.98 11.82
N LEU A 189 4.97 7.73 12.80
CA LEU A 189 3.53 7.95 12.71
C LEU A 189 3.18 9.44 12.57
N GLN A 190 3.97 10.34 13.16
CA GLN A 190 3.78 11.78 13.00
C GLN A 190 3.98 12.19 11.53
N TRP A 191 5.03 11.69 10.88
CA TRP A 191 5.24 11.93 9.44
C TRP A 191 4.05 11.46 8.61
N LEU A 192 3.54 10.25 8.87
CA LEU A 192 2.38 9.73 8.13
C LEU A 192 1.12 10.55 8.37
N LYS A 193 0.89 11.01 9.61
CA LYS A 193 -0.23 11.89 9.96
C LYS A 193 -0.16 13.21 9.20
N VAL A 194 1.00 13.85 9.18
CA VAL A 194 1.25 15.12 8.45
C VAL A 194 1.09 14.90 6.94
N ALA A 195 1.73 13.86 6.37
CA ALA A 195 1.61 13.53 4.95
C ALA A 195 0.16 13.27 4.53
N THR A 196 -0.63 12.59 5.36
CA THR A 196 -2.05 12.31 5.08
C THR A 196 -2.89 13.60 5.12
N ALA A 197 -2.62 14.49 6.08
CA ALA A 197 -3.33 15.76 6.19
C ALA A 197 -3.00 16.74 5.05
N LEU A 198 -1.74 16.76 4.62
CA LEU A 198 -1.28 17.56 3.48
C LEU A 198 -1.66 16.95 2.13
N ASP A 199 -2.23 15.75 2.08
CA ASP A 199 -2.83 15.22 0.85
C ASP A 199 -4.28 15.71 0.72
N PRO A 200 -4.63 16.52 -0.29
CA PRO A 200 -5.98 17.07 -0.43
C PRO A 200 -7.08 16.00 -0.57
N ARG A 201 -6.71 14.76 -0.95
CA ARG A 201 -7.61 13.59 -1.03
C ARG A 201 -7.98 13.05 0.35
N PHE A 202 -7.11 13.20 1.34
CA PHE A 202 -7.23 12.59 2.68
C PHE A 202 -7.20 13.59 3.83
N LYS A 203 -7.21 14.91 3.53
CA LYS A 203 -7.11 15.98 4.51
C LYS A 203 -8.19 15.97 5.59
N ASP A 204 -9.34 15.36 5.36
CA ASP A 204 -10.39 15.23 6.36
C ASP A 204 -10.03 14.29 7.53
N LEU A 205 -8.93 13.53 7.38
CA LEU A 205 -8.39 12.58 8.34
C LEU A 205 -9.47 11.62 8.87
N LYS A 206 -10.44 11.24 8.02
CA LYS A 206 -11.52 10.31 8.39
C LYS A 206 -11.02 8.98 8.96
N CYS A 207 -9.79 8.61 8.63
CA CYS A 207 -9.16 7.40 9.15
C CYS A 207 -8.82 7.45 10.65
N LEU A 208 -8.76 8.63 11.27
CA LEU A 208 -8.43 8.86 12.68
C LEU A 208 -9.66 9.24 13.53
N PRO A 209 -9.63 8.99 14.86
CA PRO A 209 -10.58 9.55 15.82
C PRO A 209 -10.57 11.09 15.78
N ARG A 210 -11.70 11.74 16.09
CA ARG A 210 -11.82 13.21 16.02
C ARG A 210 -10.79 13.93 16.90
N SER A 211 -10.48 13.40 18.08
CA SER A 211 -9.48 13.97 19.00
C SER A 211 -8.10 14.06 18.36
N GLU A 212 -7.65 13.00 17.68
CA GLU A 212 -6.33 12.97 17.05
C GLU A 212 -6.25 13.89 15.82
N ARG A 213 -7.36 14.25 15.18
CA ARG A 213 -7.34 15.12 13.98
C ARG A 213 -6.90 16.54 14.33
N GLU A 214 -7.40 17.08 15.44
CA GLU A 214 -7.02 18.43 15.87
C GLU A 214 -5.55 18.50 16.28
N GLU A 215 -5.02 17.44 16.90
CA GLU A 215 -3.58 17.34 17.22
C GLU A 215 -2.71 17.39 15.96
N VAL A 216 -3.13 16.75 14.87
CA VAL A 216 -2.41 16.78 13.58
C VAL A 216 -2.42 18.18 12.98
N TRP A 217 -3.57 18.86 13.00
CA TRP A 217 -3.65 20.22 12.47
C TRP A 217 -2.82 21.21 13.30
N LYS A 218 -2.80 21.05 14.62
CA LYS A 218 -1.92 21.84 15.49
C LYS A 218 -0.45 21.65 15.15
N LEU A 219 -0.02 20.41 14.95
CA LEU A 219 1.35 20.09 14.53
C LEU A 219 1.71 20.75 13.19
N ILE A 220 0.80 20.73 12.21
CA ILE A 220 1.03 21.37 10.91
C ILE A 220 1.19 22.88 11.04
N LYS A 221 0.38 23.53 11.89
CA LYS A 221 0.52 24.98 12.18
C LYS A 221 1.88 25.31 12.78
N GLU A 222 2.37 24.48 13.70
CA GLU A 222 3.69 24.64 14.32
C GLU A 222 4.82 24.44 13.31
N GLU A 223 4.73 23.43 12.43
CA GLU A 223 5.70 23.15 11.37
C GLU A 223 5.70 24.23 10.27
N SER A 224 4.53 24.75 9.89
CA SER A 224 4.41 25.81 8.88
C SER A 224 4.98 27.13 9.39
N ALA A 225 4.84 27.42 10.68
CA ALA A 225 5.43 28.62 11.30
C ALA A 225 6.97 28.57 11.35
N GLN A 226 7.56 27.38 11.29
CA GLN A 226 9.02 27.19 11.26
C GLN A 226 9.60 27.22 9.84
N GLN A 227 8.76 27.21 8.80
CA GLN A 227 9.22 27.33 7.43
C GLN A 227 9.72 28.76 7.16
N PRO A 228 10.92 28.94 6.58
CA PRO A 228 11.36 30.26 6.17
C PRO A 228 10.43 30.81 5.09
N GLU A 229 9.91 32.01 5.31
CA GLU A 229 9.13 32.74 4.30
C GLU A 229 9.94 32.82 2.99
N PRO A 230 9.37 32.40 1.84
CA PRO A 230 10.07 32.49 0.58
C PRO A 230 10.38 33.97 0.29
N ARG A 231 11.66 34.28 0.00
CA ARG A 231 12.08 35.61 -0.42
C ARG A 231 11.26 36.02 -1.64
N ARG A 232 10.38 37.02 -1.49
CA ARG A 232 9.70 37.67 -2.62
C ARG A 232 10.77 38.33 -3.48
N GLU A 233 11.08 37.76 -4.64
CA GLU A 233 11.80 38.51 -5.67
C GLU A 233 10.86 39.63 -6.19
N PRO A 234 11.32 40.89 -6.26
CA PRO A 234 10.50 41.96 -6.79
C PRO A 234 10.29 41.75 -8.30
N GLU A 235 9.09 41.33 -8.67
CA GLU A 235 8.61 41.32 -10.06
C GLU A 235 8.67 42.76 -10.64
N PRO A 236 9.18 42.97 -11.87
CA PRO A 236 9.06 44.24 -12.55
C PRO A 236 7.58 44.51 -12.84
N GLY A 237 7.00 45.44 -12.10
CA GLY A 237 5.57 45.75 -12.18
C GLY A 237 5.11 46.13 -13.60
N PRO A 238 3.87 45.78 -13.99
CA PRO A 238 3.33 46.12 -15.30
C PRO A 238 3.20 47.64 -15.48
N PRO A 239 3.30 48.17 -16.72
CA PRO A 239 3.23 49.60 -16.97
C PRO A 239 1.85 50.15 -16.57
N LYS A 240 1.84 51.07 -15.61
CA LYS A 240 0.64 51.67 -15.02
C LYS A 240 -0.19 52.37 -16.11
N LYS A 241 -1.36 51.82 -16.45
CA LYS A 241 -2.42 52.55 -17.17
C LYS A 241 -3.06 53.57 -16.23
N LYS A 242 -3.16 54.82 -16.70
CA LYS A 242 -3.60 56.02 -15.96
C LYS A 242 -5.10 56.04 -15.59
N MET A 243 -5.59 55.06 -14.84
CA MET A 243 -6.98 55.08 -14.35
C MET A 243 -7.15 54.71 -12.87
N HIS A 244 -6.05 54.66 -12.09
CA HIS A 244 -6.10 54.30 -10.67
C HIS A 244 -5.82 55.48 -9.70
N PHE A 245 -5.74 56.72 -10.21
CA PHE A 245 -5.43 57.90 -9.38
C PHE A 245 -6.64 58.43 -8.57
N LEU A 246 -7.87 58.01 -8.90
CA LEU A 246 -9.09 58.53 -8.26
C LEU A 246 -9.63 57.69 -7.10
N LEU A 247 -9.10 56.48 -6.89
CA LEU A 247 -9.54 55.60 -5.78
C LEU A 247 -8.48 55.45 -4.67
N ALA A 248 -7.38 56.19 -4.75
CA ALA A 248 -6.25 56.11 -3.82
C ALA A 248 -6.33 57.10 -2.64
N ALA A 249 -7.49 57.72 -2.42
CA ALA A 249 -7.71 58.66 -1.30
C ALA A 249 -8.58 58.08 -0.17
N ALA A 250 -8.84 56.77 -0.17
CA ALA A 250 -9.68 56.11 0.84
C ALA A 250 -9.19 54.72 1.26
N SER A 251 -7.89 54.45 1.19
CA SER A 251 -7.31 53.25 1.79
C SER A 251 -5.95 53.61 2.38
N ASP A 252 -5.99 54.22 3.56
CA ASP A 252 -4.92 54.06 4.54
C ASP A 252 -5.05 52.60 5.00
N SER A 253 -4.33 51.71 4.32
CA SER A 253 -4.09 50.37 4.85
C SER A 253 -2.65 50.39 5.31
N ASP A 254 -2.50 50.65 6.60
CA ASP A 254 -1.31 50.33 7.37
C ASP A 254 -0.80 48.95 6.94
N ASP A 255 0.51 48.87 6.71
CA ASP A 255 1.27 47.63 6.65
C ASP A 255 1.16 46.93 8.02
N GLU A 256 0.01 46.31 8.27
CA GLU A 256 -0.17 45.35 9.35
C GLU A 256 0.51 44.06 8.91
N GLU A 257 1.52 43.64 9.69
CA GLU A 257 2.10 42.30 9.63
C GLU A 257 0.97 41.27 9.88
N ASP A 258 0.33 40.82 8.80
CA ASP A 258 -0.75 39.85 8.82
C ASP A 258 -0.26 38.56 9.51
N PRO A 259 -0.95 38.01 10.53
CA PRO A 259 -0.61 36.73 11.14
C PRO A 259 -0.94 35.57 10.17
N ALA A 260 -0.18 35.48 9.07
CA ALA A 260 -0.45 34.66 7.90
C ALA A 260 -0.36 33.14 8.16
N SER A 261 0.24 32.73 9.28
CA SER A 261 0.37 31.31 9.65
C SER A 261 -0.98 30.69 10.05
N ASP A 262 -1.81 31.40 10.83
CA ASP A 262 -3.04 30.82 11.38
C ASP A 262 -4.16 30.74 10.32
N THR A 263 -4.21 31.70 9.39
CA THR A 263 -5.24 31.74 8.33
C THR A 263 -4.98 30.81 7.14
N SER A 264 -3.72 30.51 6.81
CA SER A 264 -3.38 29.70 5.63
C SER A 264 -3.72 28.21 5.81
N VAL A 265 -3.44 27.64 6.98
CA VAL A 265 -3.78 26.25 7.32
C VAL A 265 -5.29 26.06 7.39
N ASP A 266 -6.01 26.97 8.04
CA ASP A 266 -7.46 26.88 8.17
C ASP A 266 -8.17 27.06 6.81
N ARG A 267 -7.61 27.91 5.92
CA ARG A 267 -8.06 28.03 4.53
C ARG A 267 -7.90 26.71 3.78
N TYR A 268 -6.72 26.08 3.83
CA TYR A 268 -6.49 24.78 3.18
C TYR A 268 -7.43 23.68 3.71
N ARG A 269 -7.65 23.67 5.03
CA ARG A 269 -8.58 22.75 5.70
C ARG A 269 -10.02 22.90 5.18
N GLY A 270 -10.42 24.13 4.80
CA GLY A 270 -11.74 24.45 4.26
C GLY A 270 -11.93 24.21 2.76
N GLU A 271 -10.85 24.06 1.98
CA GLU A 271 -10.94 23.75 0.54
C GLU A 271 -11.71 22.43 0.30
N PRO A 272 -12.29 22.19 -0.89
CA PRO A 272 -12.81 20.87 -1.23
C PRO A 272 -11.67 19.84 -1.37
N SER A 273 -12.00 18.56 -1.17
CA SER A 273 -11.09 17.46 -1.53
C SER A 273 -11.08 17.23 -3.03
N ILE A 274 -9.91 16.90 -3.57
CA ILE A 274 -9.74 16.57 -5.00
C ILE A 274 -10.11 15.11 -5.29
N SER A 275 -10.18 14.73 -6.57
CA SER A 275 -10.46 13.34 -6.95
C SER A 275 -9.36 12.40 -6.46
N ILE A 276 -9.71 11.13 -6.24
CA ILE A 276 -8.73 10.10 -5.85
C ILE A 276 -7.65 9.88 -6.93
N ASP A 277 -8.04 10.11 -8.18
CA ASP A 277 -7.20 9.94 -9.38
C ASP A 277 -6.29 11.16 -9.65
N ASP A 278 -6.55 12.30 -9.00
CA ASP A 278 -5.75 13.51 -9.17
C ASP A 278 -4.43 13.43 -8.38
N CYS A 279 -3.37 14.06 -8.90
CA CYS A 279 -2.07 14.09 -8.25
C CYS A 279 -1.99 15.21 -7.18
N PRO A 280 -1.74 14.87 -5.89
CA PRO A 280 -1.59 15.87 -4.83
C PRO A 280 -0.46 16.87 -5.07
N LEU A 281 0.67 16.43 -5.64
CA LEU A 281 1.80 17.32 -5.90
C LEU A 281 1.50 18.32 -7.03
N GLU A 282 0.72 17.91 -8.04
CA GLU A 282 0.25 18.83 -9.09
C GLU A 282 -0.71 19.86 -8.52
N TRP A 283 -1.61 19.43 -7.62
CA TRP A 283 -2.49 20.34 -6.89
C TRP A 283 -1.69 21.37 -6.09
N TRP A 284 -0.70 20.94 -5.30
CA TRP A 284 0.16 21.85 -4.52
C TRP A 284 0.98 22.79 -5.40
N SER A 285 1.45 22.33 -6.56
CA SER A 285 2.16 23.18 -7.54
C SER A 285 1.25 24.31 -8.05
N GLY A 286 -0.01 23.99 -8.39
CA GLY A 286 -1.00 24.99 -8.83
C GLY A 286 -1.38 25.99 -7.73
N HIS A 287 -1.28 25.60 -6.46
CA HIS A 287 -1.67 26.42 -5.31
C HIS A 287 -0.48 27.00 -4.52
N ALA A 288 0.76 26.85 -5.02
CA ALA A 288 1.97 27.25 -4.30
C ALA A 288 1.98 28.74 -3.93
N ARG A 289 1.40 29.61 -4.77
CA ARG A 289 1.26 31.04 -4.49
C ARG A 289 0.27 31.34 -3.37
N ALA A 290 -0.80 30.55 -3.27
CA ALA A 290 -1.83 30.72 -2.25
C ALA A 290 -1.39 30.16 -0.88
N TYR A 291 -0.45 29.19 -0.89
CA TYR A 291 0.07 28.53 0.30
C TYR A 291 1.60 28.45 0.28
N PRO A 292 2.31 29.59 0.43
CA PRO A 292 3.76 29.67 0.28
C PRO A 292 4.54 28.83 1.30
N THR A 293 3.99 28.63 2.50
CA THR A 293 4.62 27.83 3.56
C THR A 293 4.17 26.36 3.54
N LEU A 294 2.93 26.06 3.15
CA LEU A 294 2.41 24.69 3.11
C LEU A 294 2.79 23.94 1.84
N ALA A 295 2.95 24.59 0.69
CA ALA A 295 3.33 23.89 -0.54
C ALA A 295 4.72 23.24 -0.45
N PRO A 296 5.78 23.92 0.06
CA PRO A 296 7.07 23.28 0.31
C PRO A 296 6.98 22.17 1.36
N LEU A 297 6.16 22.36 2.41
CA LEU A 297 5.93 21.35 3.44
C LEU A 297 5.28 20.10 2.83
N ALA A 298 4.23 20.27 2.03
CA ALA A 298 3.56 19.16 1.35
C ALA A 298 4.52 18.43 0.41
N GLN A 299 5.35 19.15 -0.33
CA GLN A 299 6.39 18.53 -1.16
C GLN A 299 7.35 17.65 -0.34
N LYS A 300 7.82 18.14 0.83
CA LYS A 300 8.68 17.37 1.76
C LYS A 300 8.01 16.07 2.22
N TYR A 301 6.79 16.13 2.71
CA TYR A 301 6.12 14.97 3.31
C TYR A 301 5.58 13.98 2.27
N LEU A 302 5.04 14.47 1.15
CA LEU A 302 4.41 13.64 0.11
C LEU A 302 5.42 12.95 -0.81
N ALA A 303 6.60 13.54 -1.04
CA ALA A 303 7.62 12.95 -1.92
C ALA A 303 8.27 11.67 -1.36
N THR A 304 8.01 11.33 -0.10
CA THR A 304 8.54 10.09 0.50
C THR A 304 7.79 8.88 -0.08
N PRO A 305 8.47 7.84 -0.59
CA PRO A 305 7.78 6.63 -1.01
C PRO A 305 7.33 5.80 0.19
N ALA A 306 6.15 5.18 0.11
CA ALA A 306 5.63 4.31 1.18
C ALA A 306 6.40 2.99 1.34
N THR A 307 7.09 2.55 0.29
CA THR A 307 7.72 1.24 0.23
C THR A 307 9.05 1.29 -0.52
N THR A 308 9.92 0.30 -0.25
CA THR A 308 11.16 0.07 -0.99
C THR A 308 10.94 -0.78 -2.24
N VAL A 309 9.70 -1.21 -2.51
CA VAL A 309 9.34 -2.10 -3.63
C VAL A 309 9.77 -1.51 -4.99
N PRO A 310 9.65 -0.19 -5.24
CA PRO A 310 10.16 0.41 -6.48
C PRO A 310 11.66 0.21 -6.68
N CYS A 311 12.43 0.44 -5.62
CA CYS A 311 13.87 0.21 -5.62
C CYS A 311 14.18 -1.27 -5.87
N GLU A 312 13.47 -2.19 -5.21
CA GLU A 312 13.65 -3.63 -5.40
C GLU A 312 13.33 -4.09 -6.83
N ARG A 313 12.32 -3.51 -7.48
CA ARG A 313 12.00 -3.78 -8.89
C ARG A 313 13.10 -3.28 -9.83
N LEU A 314 13.60 -2.06 -9.61
CA LEU A 314 14.71 -1.50 -10.37
C LEU A 314 16.00 -2.33 -10.20
N PHE A 315 16.29 -2.78 -8.97
CA PHE A 315 17.43 -3.65 -8.70
C PHE A 315 17.25 -5.06 -9.25
N SER A 316 16.02 -5.60 -9.28
CA SER A 316 15.72 -6.88 -9.92
C SER A 316 15.95 -6.78 -11.43
N LEU A 317 15.39 -5.76 -12.10
CA LEU A 317 15.63 -5.51 -13.53
C LEU A 317 17.13 -5.34 -13.83
N SER A 318 17.85 -4.59 -13.00
CA SER A 318 19.29 -4.39 -13.13
C SER A 318 20.09 -5.67 -12.89
N GLY A 319 19.68 -6.50 -11.93
CA GLY A 319 20.27 -7.81 -11.67
C GLY A 319 20.11 -8.77 -12.85
N HIS A 320 18.95 -8.75 -13.51
CA HIS A 320 18.75 -9.48 -14.76
C HIS A 320 19.67 -9.00 -15.88
N ILE A 321 19.94 -7.69 -15.99
CA ILE A 321 20.86 -7.12 -16.99
C ILE A 321 22.32 -7.53 -16.69
N LEU A 322 22.73 -7.48 -15.42
CA LEU A 322 24.07 -7.85 -15.00
C LEU A 322 24.33 -9.35 -15.20
N GLN A 323 23.39 -10.22 -14.81
CA GLN A 323 23.50 -11.67 -15.03
C GLN A 323 23.48 -12.05 -16.52
N LYS A 324 22.75 -11.31 -17.36
CA LYS A 324 22.73 -11.53 -18.81
C LYS A 324 24.05 -11.14 -19.48
N LYS A 325 24.79 -10.19 -18.91
CA LYS A 325 26.11 -9.76 -19.39
C LYS A 325 27.21 -10.76 -19.00
N GLU A 326 27.11 -11.37 -17.82
CA GLU A 326 28.04 -12.44 -17.38
C GLU A 326 27.82 -13.75 -18.14
N SER A 327 26.58 -14.08 -18.53
CA SER A 327 26.28 -15.25 -19.37
C SER A 327 26.59 -15.07 -20.86
N SER A 328 26.90 -13.84 -21.30
CA SER A 328 27.30 -13.55 -22.69
C SER A 328 28.80 -13.40 -22.90
N THR A 329 29.62 -13.58 -21.85
CA THR A 329 31.09 -13.37 -21.92
C THR A 329 31.89 -14.63 -21.57
N VAL A 330 31.30 -15.82 -21.69
CA VAL A 330 32.02 -17.10 -21.61
C VAL A 330 31.69 -17.93 -22.85
N HIS A 331 32.07 -17.44 -24.03
CA HIS A 331 32.31 -18.22 -25.25
C HIS A 331 33.22 -17.40 -26.18
N CYS A 332 34.50 -17.34 -25.84
CA CYS A 332 35.62 -17.49 -26.77
C CYS A 332 36.91 -17.71 -25.98
#